data_AF-A0A239G7L3-F1
#
_entry.id   AF-A0A239G7L3-F1
#
_cell.length_a   1.000
_cell.length_b   1.000
_cell.length_c   1.000
_cell.angle_alpha   90.00
_cell.angle_beta   90.00
_cell.angle_gamma   90.00
#
_symmetry.space_group_name_H-M   'P 1'
#
loop_
_entity.id
_entity.type
_entity.pdbx_description
1 polymer ?
#
loop_
_entity_poly.entity_id
_entity_poly.type
_entity_poly.pdbx_seq_one_letter_code
_entity_poly.pdbx_strand_id
1 'polypeptide(L)'
;MTPTVVLPLVIGGLYAAGVYLLLDRSLTRVVLGFLLMGNATNLLVLSAAGPAGGPPIIGVTEPEDMSDPLPQALVLTAIVITFGIASFLLAIIHRSWRLVRQEVVGVDEEDRRVARREGVHADELDPDDLAPEDRPAAHADSLHRTARAGDSTAEEALARRYAGIPSDDIDLPPTRGASR
;
A
#
# COMPACT_ATOMS: atom_id res chain seq x y z
N MET A 1 52.57 18.98 -9.32
CA MET A 1 51.40 18.72 -8.46
C MET A 1 51.55 17.33 -7.88
N THR A 2 51.62 17.19 -6.56
CA THR A 2 51.65 15.87 -5.90
C THR A 2 50.27 15.22 -6.05
N PRO A 3 50.14 14.06 -6.72
CA PRO A 3 48.84 13.41 -6.86
C PRO A 3 48.33 12.98 -5.47
N THR A 4 47.26 13.63 -5.00
CA THR A 4 46.66 13.33 -3.71
C THR A 4 45.77 12.09 -3.82
N VAL A 5 46.25 10.96 -3.30
CA VAL A 5 45.52 9.67 -3.30
C VAL A 5 44.29 9.64 -2.39
N VAL A 6 44.14 10.63 -1.51
CA VAL A 6 43.05 10.70 -0.52
C VAL A 6 41.66 10.71 -1.20
N LEU A 7 41.47 11.55 -2.22
CA LEU A 7 40.16 11.71 -2.86
C LEU A 7 39.72 10.43 -3.61
N PRO A 8 40.55 9.79 -4.45
CA PRO A 8 40.22 8.49 -5.04
C PRO A 8 39.91 7.40 -4.00
N LEU A 9 40.61 7.38 -2.86
CA LEU A 9 40.40 6.40 -1.80
C LEU A 9 39.04 6.62 -1.12
N VAL A 10 38.66 7.88 -0.86
CA VAL A 10 37.34 8.24 -0.36
C VAL A 10 36.23 7.82 -1.35
N ILE A 11 36.40 8.12 -2.65
CA ILE A 11 35.44 7.72 -3.70
C ILE A 11 35.28 6.19 -3.72
N GLY A 12 36.40 5.44 -3.73
CA GLY A 12 36.38 3.99 -3.68
C GLY A 12 35.70 3.44 -2.42
N GLY A 13 35.95 4.06 -1.26
CA GLY A 13 35.29 3.72 -0.01
C GLY A 13 33.78 3.95 -0.03
N LEU A 14 33.32 5.07 -0.59
CA LEU A 14 31.89 5.35 -0.77
C LEU A 14 31.23 4.33 -1.71
N TYR A 15 31.88 3.95 -2.82
CA TYR A 15 31.39 2.91 -3.70
C TYR A 15 31.33 1.55 -3.00
N ALA A 16 32.39 1.16 -2.28
CA ALA A 16 32.42 -0.10 -1.55
C ALA A 16 31.30 -0.18 -0.50
N ALA A 17 31.12 0.88 0.29
CA ALA A 17 30.03 0.96 1.27
C ALA A 17 28.66 0.98 0.59
N GLY A 18 28.51 1.73 -0.51
CA GLY A 18 27.26 1.82 -1.26
C GLY A 18 26.84 0.47 -1.85
N VAL A 19 27.76 -0.24 -2.50
CA VAL A 19 27.53 -1.59 -3.05
C VAL A 19 27.25 -2.60 -1.93
N TYR A 20 27.97 -2.52 -0.81
CA TYR A 20 27.72 -3.36 0.36
C TYR A 20 26.28 -3.20 0.88
N LEU A 21 25.79 -1.97 1.01
CA LEU A 21 24.40 -1.69 1.41
C LEU A 21 23.38 -2.13 0.36
N LEU A 22 23.74 -2.08 -0.93
CA LEU A 22 22.88 -2.51 -2.03
C LEU A 22 22.62 -4.02 -2.03
N LEU A 23 23.58 -4.80 -1.53
CA LEU A 23 23.48 -6.25 -1.37
C LEU A 23 22.64 -6.68 -0.15
N ASP A 24 22.16 -5.72 0.65
CA ASP A 24 21.37 -6.01 1.84
C ASP A 24 19.90 -6.32 1.51
N ARG A 25 19.26 -7.12 2.35
CA ARG A 25 17.84 -7.49 2.24
C ARG A 25 16.92 -6.32 2.66
N SER A 26 17.40 -5.39 3.48
CA SER A 26 16.60 -4.25 3.92
C SER A 26 16.46 -3.21 2.80
N LEU A 27 15.23 -2.96 2.34
CA LEU A 27 14.95 -1.95 1.32
C LEU A 27 15.43 -0.54 1.72
N THR A 28 15.37 -0.19 3.00
CA THR A 28 15.90 1.09 3.50
C THR A 28 17.42 1.18 3.33
N ARG A 29 18.13 0.07 3.56
CA ARG A 29 19.58 0.00 3.34
C ARG A 29 19.92 0.09 1.86
N VAL A 30 19.12 -0.53 0.99
CA VAL A 30 19.26 -0.39 -0.48
C VAL A 30 19.13 1.07 -0.91
N VAL A 31 18.16 1.81 -0.39
CA VAL A 31 18.03 3.26 -0.67
C VAL A 31 19.26 4.03 -0.20
N LEU A 32 19.73 3.79 1.02
CA LEU A 32 20.97 4.40 1.52
C LEU A 32 22.17 4.06 0.63
N GLY A 33 22.25 2.84 0.12
CA GLY A 33 23.26 2.40 -0.85
C GLY A 33 23.23 3.23 -2.14
N PHE A 34 22.05 3.45 -2.73
CA PHE A 34 21.89 4.34 -3.88
C PHE A 34 22.32 5.78 -3.59
N LEU A 35 21.97 6.32 -2.41
CA LEU A 35 22.41 7.66 -2.00
C LEU A 35 23.94 7.74 -1.90
N LEU A 36 24.58 6.75 -1.27
CA LEU A 36 26.03 6.69 -1.12
C LEU A 36 26.74 6.60 -2.48
N MET A 37 26.28 5.72 -3.38
CA MET A 37 26.84 5.61 -4.73
C MET A 37 26.61 6.87 -5.57
N GLY A 38 25.45 7.53 -5.43
CA GLY A 38 25.18 8.80 -6.09
C GLY A 38 26.18 9.88 -5.67
N ASN A 39 26.47 9.99 -4.35
CA ASN A 39 27.51 10.89 -3.85
C ASN A 39 28.91 10.52 -4.35
N ALA A 40 29.25 9.22 -4.39
CA ALA A 40 30.53 8.75 -4.93
C ALA A 40 30.69 9.14 -6.41
N THR A 41 29.63 8.96 -7.21
CA THR A 41 29.61 9.30 -8.64
C THR A 41 29.76 10.81 -8.85
N ASN A 42 29.09 11.63 -8.04
CA ASN A 42 29.22 13.09 -8.10
C ASN A 42 30.66 13.54 -7.80
N LEU A 43 31.29 12.96 -6.78
CA LEU A 43 32.69 13.24 -6.45
C LEU A 43 33.64 12.73 -7.54
N LEU A 44 33.35 11.59 -8.16
CA LEU A 44 34.14 11.05 -9.27
C LEU A 44 34.12 11.98 -10.49
N VAL A 45 32.93 12.48 -10.86
CA VAL A 45 32.79 13.45 -11.97
C VAL A 45 33.54 14.73 -11.66
N LEU A 46 33.42 15.26 -10.43
CA LEU A 46 34.14 16.46 -10.02
C LEU A 46 35.66 16.24 -9.97
N SER A 47 36.12 15.06 -9.55
CA SER A 47 37.54 14.70 -9.56
C SER A 47 38.11 14.62 -10.98
N ALA A 48 37.29 14.33 -11.99
CA ALA A 48 37.69 14.28 -13.39
C ALA A 48 37.64 15.66 -14.08
N ALA A 49 37.05 16.68 -13.43
CA ALA A 49 36.81 18.02 -13.98
C ALA A 49 38.09 18.88 -14.16
N GLY A 50 39.23 18.41 -13.65
CA GLY A 50 40.50 19.15 -13.75
C GLY A 50 40.83 20.00 -12.51
N PRO A 51 41.79 20.94 -12.63
CA PRO A 51 42.24 21.77 -11.52
C PRO A 51 41.12 22.62 -10.92
N ALA A 52 41.18 22.85 -9.61
CA ALA A 52 40.31 23.80 -8.95
C ALA A 52 40.64 25.23 -9.40
N GLY A 53 39.67 25.91 -9.99
CA GLY A 53 39.72 27.32 -10.36
C GLY A 53 38.70 28.16 -9.59
N GLY A 54 38.55 29.43 -9.96
CA GLY A 54 37.48 30.29 -9.47
C GLY A 54 36.09 29.85 -9.96
N PRO A 55 35.02 30.41 -9.37
CA PRO A 55 33.65 30.10 -9.76
C PRO A 55 33.40 30.52 -11.22
N PRO A 56 32.71 29.70 -12.03
CA PRO A 56 32.40 30.01 -13.43
C PRO A 56 31.23 30.99 -13.53
N ILE A 57 31.47 32.21 -13.03
CA ILE A 57 30.51 33.32 -13.04
C ILE A 57 31.16 34.46 -13.82
N ILE A 58 30.47 34.94 -14.84
CA ILE A 58 30.94 36.03 -15.70
C ILE A 58 31.20 37.28 -14.86
N GLY A 59 32.39 37.86 -15.00
CA GLY A 59 32.79 39.08 -14.31
C GLY A 59 33.36 38.88 -12.89
N VAL A 60 33.50 37.64 -12.41
CA VAL A 60 34.10 37.34 -11.08
C VAL A 60 35.54 36.84 -11.20
N THR A 61 35.79 35.91 -12.12
CA THR A 61 37.10 35.29 -12.34
C THR A 61 37.48 35.49 -13.82
N GLU A 62 38.77 35.63 -14.13
CA GLU A 62 39.22 35.58 -15.53
C GLU A 62 38.93 34.20 -16.14
N PRO A 63 38.56 34.08 -17.44
CA PRO A 63 38.19 32.81 -18.06
C PRO A 63 39.25 31.70 -17.93
N GLU A 64 40.53 32.10 -17.89
CA GLU A 64 41.68 31.20 -17.79
C GLU A 64 41.81 30.55 -16.40
N ASP A 65 41.29 31.21 -15.37
CA ASP A 65 41.32 30.77 -13.98
C ASP A 65 39.97 30.16 -13.53
N MET A 66 38.97 30.07 -14.41
CA MET A 66 37.66 29.49 -14.08
C MET A 66 37.70 27.96 -14.00
N SER A 67 36.96 27.40 -13.05
CA SER A 67 36.66 25.96 -13.04
C SER A 67 35.76 25.59 -14.22
N ASP A 68 35.90 24.38 -14.77
CA ASP A 68 35.06 23.91 -15.87
C ASP A 68 33.57 23.87 -15.46
N PRO A 69 32.68 24.63 -16.15
CA PRO A 69 31.25 24.65 -15.83
C PRO A 69 30.52 23.37 -16.24
N LEU A 70 31.06 22.58 -17.18
CA LEU A 70 30.36 21.41 -17.72
C LEU A 70 30.20 20.29 -16.68
N PRO A 71 31.25 19.85 -15.97
CA PRO A 71 31.11 18.87 -14.88
C PRO A 71 30.20 19.36 -13.75
N GLN A 72 30.17 20.68 -13.47
CA GLN A 72 29.31 21.25 -12.43
C GLN A 72 27.83 21.12 -12.79
N ALA A 73 27.47 21.43 -14.04
CA ALA A 73 26.12 21.26 -14.55
C ALA A 73 25.70 19.78 -14.54
N LEU A 74 26.60 18.87 -14.95
CA LEU A 74 26.35 17.43 -14.92
C LEU A 74 26.07 16.91 -13.49
N VAL A 75 26.85 17.35 -12.50
CA VAL A 75 26.66 16.96 -11.09
C VAL A 75 25.32 17.49 -10.57
N LEU A 76 24.92 18.72 -10.91
CA LEU A 76 23.62 19.26 -10.52
C LEU A 76 22.47 18.39 -11.06
N THR A 77 22.54 17.99 -12.34
CA THR A 77 21.55 17.08 -12.93
C THR A 77 21.55 15.72 -12.25
N ALA A 78 22.73 15.15 -11.96
CA ALA A 78 22.87 13.87 -11.28
C ALA A 78 22.26 13.89 -9.86
N ILE A 79 22.43 15.00 -9.12
CA ILE A 79 21.82 15.19 -7.79
C ILE A 79 20.29 15.14 -7.88
N VAL A 80 19.69 15.85 -8.83
CA VAL A 80 18.22 15.88 -8.98
C VAL A 80 17.68 14.52 -9.39
N ILE A 81 18.34 13.81 -10.31
CA ILE A 81 17.94 12.45 -10.71
C ILE A 81 18.03 11.50 -9.51
N THR A 82 19.14 11.56 -8.75
CA THR A 82 19.34 10.72 -7.55
C THR A 82 18.25 11.00 -6.52
N PHE A 83 17.90 12.26 -6.29
CA PHE A 83 16.81 12.64 -5.39
C PHE A 83 15.45 12.13 -5.88
N GLY A 84 15.17 12.20 -7.18
CA GLY A 84 13.94 11.68 -7.77
C GLY A 84 13.81 10.17 -7.59
N ILE A 85 14.86 9.41 -7.90
CA ILE A 85 14.91 7.95 -7.73
C ILE A 85 14.78 7.58 -6.24
N ALA A 86 15.50 8.28 -5.35
CA ALA A 86 15.43 8.04 -3.91
C ALA A 86 14.01 8.29 -3.35
N SER A 87 13.38 9.40 -3.74
CA SER A 87 12.02 9.75 -3.32
C SER A 87 11.01 8.72 -3.83
N PHE A 88 11.17 8.28 -5.09
CA PHE A 88 10.33 7.25 -5.69
C PHE A 88 10.47 5.89 -4.97
N LEU A 89 11.71 5.43 -4.74
CA LEU A 89 11.96 4.21 -3.99
C LEU A 89 11.41 4.29 -2.56
N LEU A 90 11.58 5.44 -1.89
CA LEU A 90 11.04 5.65 -0.55
C LEU A 90 9.50 5.60 -0.54
N ALA A 91 8.85 6.17 -1.57
CA ALA A 91 7.40 6.08 -1.73
C ALA A 91 6.93 4.63 -1.92
N ILE A 92 7.66 3.82 -2.71
CA ILE A 92 7.37 2.39 -2.87
C ILE A 92 7.53 1.65 -1.55
N ILE A 93 8.62 1.90 -0.82
CA ILE A 93 8.88 1.26 0.48
C ILE A 93 7.75 1.59 1.45
N HIS A 94 7.36 2.87 1.54
CA HIS A 94 6.26 3.30 2.37
C HIS A 94 4.94 2.63 1.96
N ARG A 95 4.65 2.56 0.65
CA ARG A 95 3.44 1.91 0.11
C ARG A 95 3.41 0.43 0.45
N SER A 96 4.52 -0.28 0.27
CA SER A 96 4.65 -1.71 0.60
C SER A 96 4.42 -1.95 2.09
N TRP A 97 5.04 -1.15 2.96
CA TRP A 97 4.84 -1.25 4.40
C TRP A 97 3.38 -1.03 4.81
N ARG A 98 2.70 -0.04 4.19
CA ARG A 98 1.27 0.20 4.44
C ARG A 98 0.39 -0.97 4.03
N LEU A 99 0.67 -1.61 2.89
CA LEU A 99 -0.13 -2.74 2.40
C LEU A 99 0.07 -3.98 3.28
N VAL A 100 1.31 -4.34 3.60
CA VAL A 100 1.62 -5.49 4.46
C VAL A 100 1.03 -5.31 5.86
N ARG A 101 0.99 -4.08 6.38
CA ARG A 101 0.45 -3.83 7.72
C ARG A 101 -1.09 -3.84 7.78
N GLN A 102 -1.78 -3.64 6.66
CA GLN A 102 -3.25 -3.72 6.60
C GLN A 102 -3.78 -5.16 6.57
N GLU A 103 -2.93 -6.15 6.37
CA GLU A 103 -3.32 -7.57 6.38
C GLU A 103 -3.41 -8.14 7.81
N VAL A 104 -2.91 -7.42 8.82
CA VAL A 104 -3.10 -7.79 10.23
C VAL A 104 -4.49 -7.33 10.67
N VAL A 105 -5.49 -8.15 10.39
CA VAL A 105 -6.84 -7.99 10.95
C VAL A 105 -6.75 -8.21 12.46
N GLY A 106 -7.24 -7.27 13.26
CA GLY A 106 -7.27 -7.42 14.71
C GLY A 106 -8.32 -8.46 15.10
N VAL A 107 -7.99 -9.31 16.08
CA VAL A 107 -8.94 -10.28 16.63
C VAL A 107 -10.05 -9.50 17.35
N ASP A 108 -11.25 -9.49 16.77
CA ASP A 108 -12.40 -8.80 17.35
C ASP A 108 -13.21 -9.73 18.28
N GLU A 109 -14.32 -9.21 18.81
CA GLU A 109 -15.17 -9.98 19.71
C GLU A 109 -15.85 -11.15 19.00
N GLU A 110 -16.10 -11.02 17.69
CA GLU A 110 -16.72 -12.04 16.86
C GLU A 110 -15.75 -13.20 16.60
N ASP A 111 -14.48 -12.93 16.28
CA ASP A 111 -13.44 -13.95 16.18
C ASP A 111 -13.32 -14.78 17.48
N ARG A 112 -13.47 -14.13 18.63
CA ARG A 112 -13.48 -14.81 19.95
C ARG A 112 -14.77 -15.58 20.23
N ARG A 113 -15.89 -15.23 19.61
CA ARG A 113 -17.15 -16.00 19.68
C ARG A 113 -17.05 -17.24 18.80
N VAL A 114 -16.53 -17.10 17.58
CA VAL A 114 -16.28 -18.20 16.64
C VAL A 114 -15.25 -19.18 17.19
N ALA A 115 -14.11 -18.70 17.72
CA ALA A 115 -13.09 -19.58 18.30
C ALA A 115 -13.57 -20.34 19.56
N ARG A 116 -14.60 -19.84 20.24
CA ARG A 116 -15.24 -20.53 21.38
C ARG A 116 -16.35 -21.51 20.97
N ARG A 117 -16.82 -21.47 19.71
CA ARG A 117 -17.63 -22.55 19.15
C ARG A 117 -16.71 -23.74 18.90
N GLU A 118 -16.62 -24.63 19.88
CA GLU A 118 -16.08 -25.97 19.64
C GLU A 118 -17.03 -26.73 18.70
N GLY A 119 -16.56 -26.97 17.47
CA GLY A 119 -16.70 -28.30 16.85
C GLY A 119 -18.00 -28.69 16.17
N VAL A 120 -18.88 -27.76 15.79
CA VAL A 120 -19.97 -28.12 14.87
C VAL A 120 -19.86 -27.29 13.60
N HIS A 121 -19.33 -27.94 12.57
CA HIS A 121 -19.32 -27.46 11.21
C HIS A 121 -20.78 -27.19 10.78
N ALA A 122 -21.07 -26.01 10.20
CA ALA A 122 -22.44 -25.66 9.80
C ALA A 122 -23.03 -26.65 8.79
N ASP A 123 -22.16 -27.37 8.07
CA ASP A 123 -22.42 -28.48 7.18
C ASP A 123 -22.79 -29.81 7.89
N GLU A 124 -22.54 -29.94 9.20
CA GLU A 124 -22.99 -31.06 10.03
C GLU A 124 -24.29 -30.78 10.80
N LEU A 125 -24.70 -29.50 10.89
CA LEU A 125 -25.96 -29.09 11.54
C LEU A 125 -27.13 -29.21 10.55
N ASP A 126 -28.27 -29.69 11.06
CA ASP A 126 -29.53 -29.60 10.33
C ASP A 126 -29.83 -28.11 10.06
N PRO A 127 -30.11 -27.70 8.80
CA PRO A 127 -30.46 -26.32 8.48
C PRO A 127 -31.59 -25.73 9.34
N ASP A 128 -32.51 -26.59 9.80
CA ASP A 128 -33.62 -26.18 10.65
C ASP A 128 -33.17 -25.79 12.07
N ASP A 129 -32.01 -26.29 12.54
CA ASP A 129 -31.42 -25.98 13.84
C ASP A 129 -30.50 -24.73 13.83
N LEU A 130 -30.22 -24.17 12.65
CA LEU A 130 -29.48 -22.92 12.52
C LEU A 130 -30.32 -21.71 12.95
N ALA A 131 -29.65 -20.67 13.43
CA ALA A 131 -30.28 -19.36 13.65
C ALA A 131 -30.85 -18.84 12.30
N PRO A 132 -32.01 -18.16 12.29
CA PRO A 132 -32.66 -17.71 11.05
C PRO A 132 -31.74 -16.95 10.09
N GLU A 133 -30.81 -16.16 10.64
CA GLU A 133 -29.79 -15.38 9.93
C GLU A 133 -28.67 -16.21 9.29
N ASP A 134 -28.40 -17.42 9.80
CA ASP A 134 -27.32 -18.30 9.35
C ASP A 134 -27.81 -19.38 8.35
N ARG A 135 -29.12 -19.40 8.05
CA ARG A 135 -29.71 -20.40 7.15
C ARG A 135 -29.37 -20.11 5.69
N PRO A 136 -28.95 -21.13 4.90
CA PRO A 136 -28.73 -20.96 3.48
C PRO A 136 -30.05 -20.58 2.78
N ALA A 137 -30.00 -19.56 1.92
CA ALA A 137 -31.16 -18.95 1.26
C ALA A 137 -32.02 -19.89 0.38
N ALA A 138 -31.65 -21.17 0.26
CA ALA A 138 -32.33 -22.18 -0.56
C ALA A 138 -33.43 -22.97 0.19
N HIS A 139 -33.60 -22.82 1.51
CA HIS A 139 -34.60 -23.58 2.30
C HIS A 139 -35.85 -22.75 2.65
N ALA A 140 -36.60 -22.31 1.64
CA ALA A 140 -37.88 -21.61 1.84
C ALA A 140 -39.08 -22.54 2.10
N ASP A 141 -38.90 -23.86 2.15
CA ASP A 141 -39.99 -24.84 2.11
C ASP A 141 -40.64 -25.13 3.50
N SER A 142 -40.01 -24.68 4.60
CA SER A 142 -40.52 -24.91 5.97
C SER A 142 -41.50 -23.83 6.47
N LEU A 143 -41.58 -22.67 5.80
CA LEU A 143 -42.57 -21.62 6.12
C LEU A 143 -44.02 -22.05 5.86
N HIS A 144 -44.24 -23.13 5.11
CA HIS A 144 -45.58 -23.60 4.76
C HIS A 144 -46.27 -24.47 5.81
N ARG A 145 -45.53 -25.01 6.80
CA ARG A 145 -46.12 -25.89 7.82
C ARG A 145 -46.65 -25.13 9.04
N THR A 146 -46.02 -24.00 9.41
CA THR A 146 -46.44 -23.16 10.54
C THR A 146 -47.47 -22.09 10.16
N ALA A 147 -47.50 -21.65 8.90
CA ALA A 147 -48.46 -20.63 8.44
C ALA A 147 -49.93 -21.08 8.53
N ARG A 148 -50.24 -22.38 8.40
CA ARG A 148 -51.65 -22.85 8.47
C ARG A 148 -52.29 -22.80 9.86
N ALA A 149 -51.53 -22.54 10.93
CA ALA A 149 -52.05 -22.61 12.30
C ALA A 149 -52.16 -21.25 13.02
N GLY A 150 -51.73 -20.13 12.42
CA GLY A 150 -51.56 -18.87 13.17
C GLY A 150 -51.91 -17.56 12.47
N ASP A 151 -52.45 -17.60 11.24
CA ASP A 151 -52.60 -16.43 10.36
C ASP A 151 -53.27 -15.20 11.01
N SER A 152 -54.24 -15.36 11.91
CA SER A 152 -54.90 -14.20 12.52
C SER A 152 -54.10 -13.49 13.61
N THR A 153 -53.11 -14.15 14.21
CA THR A 153 -52.41 -13.62 15.41
C THR A 153 -51.09 -12.93 15.07
N ALA A 154 -50.37 -13.43 14.06
CA ALA A 154 -49.11 -12.86 13.62
C ALA A 154 -49.32 -11.51 12.93
N GLU A 155 -50.34 -11.42 12.07
CA GLU A 155 -50.69 -10.21 11.33
C GLU A 155 -51.17 -9.09 12.28
N GLU A 156 -51.98 -9.43 13.30
CA GLU A 156 -52.40 -8.49 14.35
C GLU A 156 -51.23 -8.03 15.24
N ALA A 157 -50.27 -8.91 15.52
CA ALA A 157 -49.10 -8.58 16.33
C ALA A 157 -48.14 -7.64 15.57
N LEU A 158 -47.96 -7.87 14.27
CA LEU A 158 -47.15 -7.02 13.41
C LEU A 158 -47.81 -5.65 13.22
N ALA A 159 -49.12 -5.61 12.94
CA ALA A 159 -49.90 -4.38 12.79
C ALA A 159 -49.86 -3.52 14.06
N ARG A 160 -49.93 -4.13 15.26
CA ARG A 160 -49.78 -3.40 16.52
C ARG A 160 -48.37 -2.87 16.75
N ARG A 161 -47.34 -3.62 16.36
CA ARG A 161 -45.93 -3.26 16.59
C ARG A 161 -45.43 -2.17 15.64
N TYR A 162 -46.00 -2.08 14.43
CA TYR A 162 -45.54 -1.19 13.37
C TYR A 162 -46.60 -0.18 12.89
N ALA A 163 -47.61 0.11 13.71
CA ALA A 163 -48.75 1.01 13.40
C ALA A 163 -48.37 2.45 12.96
N GLY A 164 -47.10 2.86 13.06
CA GLY A 164 -46.62 4.18 12.66
C GLY A 164 -45.67 4.20 11.45
N ILE A 165 -45.42 3.05 10.81
CA ILE A 165 -44.62 2.99 9.58
C ILE A 165 -45.60 2.92 8.40
N PRO A 166 -45.59 3.88 7.45
CA PRO A 166 -46.35 3.74 6.22
C PRO A 166 -45.92 2.45 5.52
N SER A 167 -46.87 1.55 5.23
CA SER A 167 -46.62 0.45 4.29
C SER A 167 -46.37 1.11 2.95
N ASP A 168 -45.10 1.24 2.57
CA ASP A 168 -44.74 1.61 1.20
C ASP A 168 -44.98 0.36 0.37
N ASP A 169 -46.25 0.13 0.03
CA ASP A 169 -46.68 -0.89 -0.93
C ASP A 169 -46.03 -0.50 -2.26
N ILE A 170 -44.80 -0.97 -2.46
CA ILE A 170 -44.17 -0.89 -3.77
C ILE A 170 -44.96 -1.84 -4.66
N ASP A 171 -45.87 -1.27 -5.44
CA ASP A 171 -46.50 -1.87 -6.60
C ASP A 171 -45.38 -2.31 -7.56
N LEU A 172 -44.87 -3.52 -7.32
CA LEU A 172 -43.94 -4.15 -8.24
C LEU A 172 -44.72 -4.40 -9.54
N PRO A 173 -44.21 -3.92 -10.69
CA PRO A 173 -44.91 -4.11 -11.95
C PRO A 173 -45.08 -5.62 -12.21
N PRO A 174 -46.26 -6.06 -12.70
CA PRO A 174 -46.52 -7.48 -12.92
C PRO A 174 -45.48 -8.02 -13.90
N THR A 175 -44.67 -8.98 -13.44
CA THR A 175 -43.75 -9.73 -14.28
C THR A 175 -44.59 -10.47 -15.32
N ARG A 176 -44.62 -9.95 -16.56
CA ARG A 176 -45.21 -10.65 -17.71
C ARG A 176 -44.42 -11.93 -17.95
N GLY A 177 -44.85 -13.00 -17.30
CA GLY A 177 -44.48 -14.36 -17.63
C GLY A 177 -45.06 -14.73 -18.99
N ALA A 178 -44.18 -15.20 -19.86
CA ALA A 178 -44.48 -15.68 -21.20
C ALA A 178 -45.49 -16.83 -21.16
N SER A 179 -46.57 -16.69 -21.93
CA SER A 179 -47.36 -17.83 -22.40
C SER A 179 -46.66 -18.45 -23.60
N ARG A 180 -46.44 -19.76 -23.53
CA ARG A 180 -46.29 -20.62 -24.71
C ARG A 180 -47.54 -20.57 -25.59
#